data_AF-A0A8J6GEJ1-F1
#
_entry.id   AF-A0A8J6GEJ1-F1
#
_cell.length_a   1.000
_cell.length_b   1.000
_cell.length_c   1.000
_cell.angle_alpha   90.00
_cell.angle_beta   90.00
_cell.angle_gamma   90.00
#
_symmetry.space_group_name_H-M   'P 1'
#
loop_
_entity.id
_entity.type
_entity.pdbx_description
1 polymer ?
#
loop_
_entity_poly.entity_id
_entity_poly.type
_entity_poly.pdbx_seq_one_letter_code
_entity_poly.pdbx_strand_id
1 'polypeptide(L)'
;MGQNVSLSCSSKNTSVNVTYSLFLGRKHLQTKKSGQTVTFYLKISNADETGPYKCKTNDSSGQKYSQDFNFTIANLPSPKLNSRTNVVSMGQNVSLSCSSKNTSVNVTYSLFLGRKHLQTKKSGQTVTFYLKISNADETGPYKCKTNDSSGQKYSQDFNFTIAKAGQPQELHYATPVFKEVVPREQEGHAGNKTDYVYSNLTY
;
A
#
# COMPACT_ATOMS: atom_id res chain seq x y z
N MET A 1 19.34 12.29 -3.81
CA MET A 1 18.79 12.36 -5.19
C MET A 1 18.13 13.71 -5.31
N GLY A 2 18.51 14.53 -6.31
CA GLY A 2 17.97 15.89 -6.48
C GLY A 2 17.14 16.01 -7.76
N GLN A 3 16.12 16.85 -7.74
CA GLN A 3 15.22 17.09 -8.86
C GLN A 3 15.68 18.32 -9.65
N ASN A 4 15.82 18.17 -10.97
CA ASN A 4 16.15 19.28 -11.85
C ASN A 4 14.87 20.05 -12.16
N VAL A 5 14.87 21.35 -11.89
CA VAL A 5 13.73 22.24 -12.13
C VAL A 5 14.20 23.48 -12.90
N SER A 6 13.25 24.16 -13.54
CA SER A 6 13.50 25.43 -14.23
C SER A 6 12.64 26.53 -13.65
N LEU A 7 13.24 27.68 -13.37
CA LEU A 7 12.55 28.89 -12.94
C LEU A 7 12.77 29.98 -13.98
N SER A 8 11.67 30.51 -14.52
CA SER A 8 11.71 31.59 -15.51
C SER A 8 11.36 32.92 -14.86
N CYS A 9 12.21 33.92 -15.10
CA CYS A 9 11.93 35.31 -14.74
C CYS A 9 11.61 36.09 -16.00
N SER A 10 10.54 36.88 -15.97
CA SER A 10 10.19 37.79 -17.05
C SER A 10 10.04 39.22 -16.54
N SER A 11 10.41 40.17 -17.40
CA SER A 11 10.19 41.59 -17.20
C SER A 11 9.26 42.11 -18.29
N LYS A 12 8.32 42.98 -17.92
CA LYS A 12 7.48 43.72 -18.88
C LYS A 12 8.26 44.83 -19.60
N ASN A 13 9.53 45.05 -19.22
CA ASN A 13 10.38 46.03 -19.87
C ASN A 13 10.75 45.57 -21.30
N THR A 14 10.61 46.46 -22.27
CA THR A 14 10.99 46.25 -23.67
C THR A 14 12.48 46.37 -23.93
N SER A 15 13.28 46.66 -22.89
CA SER A 15 14.73 46.76 -22.99
C SER A 15 15.38 45.43 -23.37
N VAL A 16 16.32 45.47 -24.31
CA VAL A 16 16.98 44.28 -24.86
C VAL A 16 18.09 43.76 -23.93
N ASN A 17 18.51 44.57 -22.94
CA ASN A 17 19.63 44.29 -22.04
C ASN A 17 19.21 44.39 -20.58
N VAL A 18 18.33 43.49 -20.13
CA VAL A 18 17.95 43.37 -18.72
C VAL A 18 18.87 42.37 -18.02
N THR A 19 19.43 42.75 -16.88
CA THR A 19 20.21 41.84 -16.04
C THR A 19 19.29 41.21 -15.00
N TYR A 20 19.20 39.89 -14.99
CA TYR A 20 18.43 39.11 -14.04
C TYR A 20 19.36 38.42 -13.05
N SER A 21 19.12 38.59 -11.75
CA SER A 21 19.83 37.90 -10.68
C SER A 21 18.85 37.07 -9.86
N LEU A 22 19.09 35.77 -9.74
CA LEU A 22 18.29 34.85 -8.95
C LEU A 22 18.84 34.71 -7.54
N PHE A 23 17.97 34.75 -6.55
CA PHE A 23 18.30 34.57 -5.14
C PHE A 23 17.45 33.47 -4.49
N LEU A 24 18.04 32.76 -3.53
CA LEU A 24 17.36 31.91 -2.56
C LEU A 24 17.50 32.56 -1.17
N GLY A 25 16.42 33.10 -0.65
CA GLY A 25 16.41 33.96 0.54
C GLY A 25 17.27 35.21 0.32
N ARG A 26 18.42 35.27 0.99
CA ARG A 26 19.43 36.33 0.82
C ARG A 26 20.62 35.90 -0.03
N LYS A 27 20.73 34.62 -0.36
CA LYS A 27 21.85 34.05 -1.10
C LYS A 27 21.67 34.30 -2.60
N HIS A 28 22.63 34.94 -3.23
CA HIS A 28 22.71 35.04 -4.69
C HIS A 28 23.11 33.69 -5.29
N LEU A 29 22.44 33.28 -6.36
CA LEU A 29 22.69 32.00 -7.02
C LEU A 29 23.33 32.18 -8.40
N GLN A 30 22.66 32.94 -9.28
CA GLN A 30 23.06 33.09 -10.68
C GLN A 30 22.65 34.46 -11.21
N THR A 31 23.42 34.98 -12.18
CA THR A 31 23.08 36.18 -12.93
C THR A 31 23.14 35.88 -14.41
N LYS A 32 22.16 36.38 -15.16
CA LYS A 32 22.09 36.26 -16.63
C LYS A 32 21.60 37.57 -17.23
N LYS A 33 22.02 37.85 -18.45
CA LYS A 33 21.49 38.97 -19.26
C LYS A 33 20.60 38.40 -20.35
N SER A 34 19.44 39.00 -20.53
CA SER A 34 18.49 38.66 -21.57
C SER A 34 17.60 39.88 -21.85
N GLY A 35 16.78 39.81 -22.88
CA GLY A 35 15.70 40.77 -23.08
C GLY A 35 14.58 40.51 -22.07
N GLN A 36 13.45 40.04 -22.59
CA GLN A 36 12.20 39.97 -21.80
C GLN A 36 12.16 38.81 -20.80
N THR A 37 12.83 37.68 -21.05
CA THR A 37 12.73 36.49 -20.21
C THR A 37 14.05 35.76 -20.11
N VAL A 38 14.31 35.16 -18.94
CA VAL A 38 15.43 34.24 -18.74
C VAL A 38 14.97 33.02 -17.95
N THR A 39 15.57 31.86 -18.25
CA THR A 39 15.35 30.61 -17.52
C THR A 39 16.60 30.22 -16.76
N PHE A 40 16.43 29.93 -15.47
CA PHE A 40 17.44 29.36 -14.59
C PHE A 40 17.15 27.88 -14.38
N TYR A 41 18.18 27.05 -14.54
CA TYR A 41 18.09 25.62 -14.25
C TYR A 41 18.71 25.38 -12.89
N LEU A 42 17.95 24.71 -12.02
CA LEU A 42 18.30 24.46 -10.62
C LEU A 42 18.21 22.97 -10.35
N LYS A 43 18.97 22.50 -9.36
CA LYS A 43 18.86 21.15 -8.84
C LYS A 43 18.53 21.24 -7.36
N ILE A 44 17.29 20.88 -7.01
CA ILE A 44 16.82 20.87 -5.62
C ILE A 44 17.10 19.50 -5.05
N SER A 45 17.99 19.42 -4.08
CA SER A 45 18.37 18.18 -3.41
C SER A 45 17.73 18.04 -2.03
N ASN A 46 17.47 19.16 -1.37
CA ASN A 46 17.08 19.21 0.03
C ASN A 46 15.80 20.05 0.22
N ALA A 47 15.09 19.84 1.33
CA ALA A 47 13.89 20.62 1.68
C ALA A 47 14.20 22.12 1.84
N ASP A 48 15.38 22.48 2.35
CA ASP A 48 15.79 23.88 2.54
C ASP A 48 16.10 24.62 1.23
N GLU A 49 16.25 23.87 0.13
CA GLU A 49 16.46 24.44 -1.21
C GLU A 49 15.13 24.70 -1.95
N THR A 50 14.00 24.50 -1.28
CA THR A 50 12.67 24.70 -1.88
C THR A 50 12.26 26.16 -1.96
N GLY A 51 12.84 27.05 -1.16
CA GLY A 51 12.58 28.48 -1.26
C GLY A 51 12.86 29.23 0.04
N PRO A 52 12.59 30.56 0.08
CA PRO A 52 11.97 31.36 -0.98
C PRO A 52 12.95 31.81 -2.07
N TYR A 53 12.54 31.70 -3.32
CA TYR A 53 13.25 32.23 -4.49
C TYR A 53 12.72 33.61 -4.85
N LYS A 54 13.62 34.50 -5.27
CA LYS A 54 13.25 35.81 -5.82
C LYS A 54 14.17 36.20 -6.96
N CYS A 55 13.60 36.87 -7.95
CA CYS A 55 14.33 37.39 -9.08
C CYS A 55 14.48 38.89 -8.97
N LYS A 56 15.71 39.38 -9.17
CA LYS A 56 16.01 40.80 -9.26
C LYS A 56 16.29 41.16 -10.70
N THR A 57 15.59 42.16 -11.23
CA THR A 57 15.91 42.77 -12.52
C THR A 57 16.69 44.05 -12.30
N ASN A 58 17.66 44.33 -13.17
CA ASN A 58 18.37 45.58 -13.24
C ASN A 58 18.45 46.03 -14.71
N ASP A 59 17.83 47.16 -15.01
CA ASP A 59 17.77 47.78 -16.33
C ASP A 59 17.83 49.31 -16.22
N SER A 60 17.63 50.02 -17.33
CA SER A 60 17.64 51.49 -17.36
C SER A 60 16.54 52.13 -16.51
N SER A 61 15.47 51.41 -16.16
CA SER A 61 14.40 51.87 -15.26
C SER A 61 14.72 51.62 -13.78
N GLY A 62 15.87 51.00 -13.48
CA GLY A 62 16.33 50.71 -12.13
C GLY A 62 16.19 49.25 -11.73
N GLN A 63 16.12 49.01 -10.43
CA GLN A 63 16.12 47.67 -9.84
C GLN A 63 14.72 47.29 -9.34
N LYS A 64 14.24 46.11 -9.71
CA LYS A 64 12.96 45.56 -9.24
C LYS A 64 13.13 44.13 -8.78
N TYR A 65 12.26 43.69 -7.86
CA TYR A 65 12.21 42.33 -7.35
C TYR A 65 10.87 41.69 -7.70
N SER A 66 10.89 40.40 -8.02
CA SER A 66 9.68 39.59 -8.11
C SER A 66 9.08 39.35 -6.73
N GLN A 67 7.85 38.84 -6.71
CA GLN A 67 7.33 38.16 -5.52
C GLN A 67 8.17 36.93 -5.20
N ASP A 68 8.16 36.55 -3.93
CA ASP A 68 8.81 35.33 -3.47
C ASP A 68 8.05 34.10 -4.00
N PHE A 69 8.80 33.09 -4.41
CA PHE A 69 8.27 31.82 -4.92
C PHE A 69 8.91 30.64 -4.20
N ASN A 70 8.12 29.66 -3.79
CA ASN A 70 8.60 28.42 -3.21
C ASN A 70 8.22 27.25 -4.11
N PHE A 71 9.16 26.34 -4.34
CA PHE A 71 8.84 25.02 -4.86
C PHE A 71 8.13 24.20 -3.78
N THR A 72 7.20 23.37 -4.20
CA THR A 72 6.55 22.40 -3.31
C THR A 72 7.11 21.02 -3.60
N ILE A 73 7.58 20.32 -2.57
CA ILE A 73 7.92 18.90 -2.71
C ILE A 73 6.61 18.13 -2.79
N ALA A 74 6.34 17.53 -3.95
CA ALA A 74 5.25 16.58 -4.10
C ALA A 74 5.58 15.34 -3.25
N ASN A 75 4.91 15.20 -2.11
CA ASN A 75 5.08 14.04 -1.26
C ASN A 75 4.40 12.85 -1.94
N LEU A 76 5.15 11.78 -2.27
CA LEU A 76 4.52 10.58 -2.82
C LEU A 76 3.49 10.03 -1.84
N PRO A 77 2.28 9.70 -2.30
CA PRO A 77 1.33 8.97 -1.48
C PRO A 77 1.90 7.59 -1.15
N SER A 78 1.82 7.19 0.11
CA SER A 78 2.18 5.84 0.53
C SER A 78 1.27 4.83 -0.19
N PRO A 79 1.82 3.75 -0.77
CA PRO A 79 1.00 2.74 -1.40
C PRO A 79 0.15 2.00 -0.36
N LYS A 80 -0.96 1.43 -0.80
CA LYS A 80 -1.83 0.56 0.01
C LYS A 80 -1.62 -0.88 -0.40
N LEU A 81 -1.40 -1.75 0.58
CA LEU A 81 -1.31 -3.19 0.38
C LEU A 81 -2.55 -3.83 0.99
N ASN A 82 -3.32 -4.54 0.16
CA ASN A 82 -4.58 -5.16 0.57
C ASN A 82 -4.63 -6.61 0.09
N SER A 83 -5.38 -7.45 0.80
CA SER A 83 -5.77 -8.78 0.33
C SER A 83 -7.30 -8.90 0.35
N ARG A 84 -7.84 -9.90 -0.36
CA ARG A 84 -9.27 -10.25 -0.28
C ARG A 84 -9.66 -10.81 1.09
N THR A 85 -8.71 -11.42 1.79
CA THR A 85 -8.89 -11.98 3.14
C THR A 85 -7.66 -11.66 3.98
N ASN A 86 -7.85 -11.44 5.28
CA ASN A 86 -6.77 -11.40 6.27
C ASN A 86 -6.66 -12.71 7.06
N VAL A 87 -7.55 -13.69 6.83
CA VAL A 87 -7.52 -15.01 7.47
C VAL A 87 -7.23 -16.08 6.43
N VAL A 88 -6.27 -16.96 6.74
CA VAL A 88 -5.77 -17.98 5.81
C VAL A 88 -5.53 -19.32 6.49
N SER A 89 -5.62 -20.41 5.75
CA SER A 89 -5.22 -21.74 6.20
C SER A 89 -3.82 -22.08 5.70
N MET A 90 -3.15 -23.01 6.38
CA MET A 90 -1.85 -23.52 5.92
C MET A 90 -2.00 -24.16 4.53
N GLY A 91 -1.05 -23.87 3.65
CA GLY A 91 -1.06 -24.29 2.25
C GLY A 91 -1.95 -23.45 1.33
N GLN A 92 -2.65 -22.43 1.83
CA GLN A 92 -3.56 -21.62 1.01
C GLN A 92 -2.80 -20.67 0.07
N ASN A 93 -3.27 -20.59 -1.17
CA ASN A 93 -2.85 -19.57 -2.13
C ASN A 93 -3.59 -18.26 -1.87
N VAL A 94 -2.84 -17.17 -1.78
CA VAL A 94 -3.35 -15.84 -1.46
C VAL A 94 -2.92 -14.83 -2.53
N SER A 95 -3.64 -13.71 -2.58
CA SER A 95 -3.27 -12.57 -3.40
C SER A 95 -3.13 -11.31 -2.56
N LEU A 96 -2.08 -10.54 -2.85
CA LEU A 96 -1.83 -9.22 -2.26
C LEU A 96 -1.80 -8.18 -3.37
N SER A 97 -2.77 -7.28 -3.33
CA SER A 97 -2.91 -6.16 -4.27
C SER A 97 -2.25 -4.92 -3.69
N CYS A 98 -1.26 -4.40 -4.39
CA CYS A 98 -0.60 -3.15 -4.05
C CYS A 98 -1.01 -2.04 -5.02
N SER A 99 -1.60 -0.97 -4.51
CA SER A 99 -2.03 0.19 -5.29
C SER A 99 -1.41 1.48 -4.77
N SER A 100 -1.15 2.43 -5.66
CA SER A 100 -0.70 3.77 -5.30
C SER A 100 -1.56 4.80 -6.00
N LYS A 101 -1.81 5.94 -5.33
CA LYS A 101 -2.41 7.12 -5.96
C LYS A 101 -1.42 7.90 -6.85
N ASN A 102 -0.22 7.37 -7.03
CA ASN A 102 0.79 7.95 -7.87
C ASN A 102 0.35 7.88 -9.35
N THR A 103 0.37 9.02 -10.03
CA THR A 103 0.00 9.17 -11.45
C THR A 103 1.15 8.88 -12.41
N SER A 104 2.33 8.52 -11.90
CA SER A 104 3.50 8.18 -12.70
C SER A 104 3.28 6.88 -13.48
N VAL A 105 3.66 6.88 -14.76
CA VAL A 105 3.47 5.73 -15.66
C VAL A 105 4.52 4.64 -15.43
N ASN A 106 5.68 5.00 -14.85
CA ASN A 106 6.84 4.12 -14.67
C ASN A 106 7.09 3.76 -13.20
N VAL A 107 6.04 3.34 -12.49
CA VAL A 107 6.18 2.91 -11.09
C VAL A 107 6.60 1.44 -11.01
N THR A 108 7.56 1.18 -10.13
CA THR A 108 7.96 -0.18 -9.75
C THR A 108 7.42 -0.52 -8.37
N TYR A 109 6.83 -1.71 -8.25
CA TYR A 109 6.22 -2.21 -7.03
C TYR A 109 7.01 -3.43 -6.57
N SER A 110 7.52 -3.40 -5.34
CA SER A 110 8.27 -4.51 -4.74
C SER A 110 7.58 -4.99 -3.47
N LEU A 111 7.30 -6.29 -3.39
CA LEU A 111 6.72 -6.91 -2.21
C LEU A 111 7.82 -7.48 -1.30
N PHE A 112 7.67 -7.25 0.00
CA PHE A 112 8.55 -7.74 1.04
C PHE A 112 7.78 -8.50 2.11
N LEU A 113 8.41 -9.52 2.69
CA LEU A 113 8.00 -10.17 3.95
C LEU A 113 9.10 -9.88 4.99
N GLY A 114 8.77 -9.09 5.99
CA GLY A 114 9.76 -8.50 6.90
C GLY A 114 10.78 -7.67 6.12
N ARG A 115 12.04 -8.14 6.10
CA ARG A 115 13.14 -7.55 5.32
C ARG A 115 13.41 -8.29 4.00
N LYS A 116 12.80 -9.47 3.80
CA LYS A 116 13.04 -10.32 2.63
C LYS A 116 12.27 -9.78 1.44
N HIS A 117 12.96 -9.49 0.35
CA HIS A 117 12.34 -9.18 -0.94
C HIS A 117 11.75 -10.46 -1.55
N LEU A 118 10.52 -10.38 -2.05
CA LEU A 118 9.82 -11.52 -2.67
C LEU A 118 9.70 -11.37 -4.18
N GLN A 119 9.18 -10.23 -4.64
CA GLN A 119 8.90 -10.01 -6.05
C GLN A 119 8.88 -8.53 -6.39
N THR A 120 9.21 -8.19 -7.64
CA THR A 120 9.05 -6.84 -8.19
C THR A 120 8.25 -6.89 -9.50
N LYS A 121 7.34 -5.94 -9.68
CA LYS A 121 6.57 -5.73 -10.91
C LYS A 121 6.63 -4.27 -11.32
N LYS A 122 6.61 -3.99 -12.63
CA LYS A 122 6.48 -2.62 -13.16
C LYS A 122 5.05 -2.45 -13.66
N SER A 123 4.40 -1.36 -13.28
CA SER A 123 3.05 -1.03 -13.74
C SER A 123 2.77 0.44 -13.45
N GLY A 124 2.00 1.10 -14.31
CA GLY A 124 1.41 2.41 -14.01
C GLY A 124 0.17 2.33 -13.13
N GLN A 125 -0.28 1.11 -12.79
CA GLN A 125 -1.51 0.85 -12.03
C GLN A 125 -1.24 -0.13 -10.87
N THR A 126 -2.32 -0.52 -10.17
CA THR A 126 -2.30 -1.56 -9.15
C THR A 126 -1.66 -2.85 -9.66
N VAL A 127 -0.84 -3.48 -8.83
CA VAL A 127 -0.26 -4.80 -9.11
C VAL A 127 -0.77 -5.83 -8.11
N THR A 128 -0.97 -7.05 -8.56
CA THR A 128 -1.33 -8.19 -7.70
C THR A 128 -0.18 -9.17 -7.62
N PHE A 129 0.23 -9.52 -6.41
CA PHE A 129 1.20 -10.57 -6.11
C PHE A 129 0.45 -11.83 -5.67
N TYR A 130 0.89 -12.99 -6.12
CA TYR A 130 0.31 -14.27 -5.75
C TYR A 130 1.34 -15.06 -4.95
N LEU A 131 0.92 -15.58 -3.80
CA LEU A 131 1.79 -16.28 -2.86
C LEU A 131 1.08 -17.53 -2.34
N LYS A 132 1.83 -18.46 -1.77
CA LYS A 132 1.31 -19.58 -0.99
C LYS A 132 1.82 -19.46 0.44
N ILE A 133 0.92 -19.51 1.41
CA ILE A 133 1.27 -19.48 2.84
C ILE A 133 1.46 -20.92 3.28
N SER A 134 2.71 -21.37 3.39
CA SER A 134 3.04 -22.74 3.76
C SER A 134 3.37 -22.88 5.24
N ASN A 135 3.95 -21.82 5.83
CA ASN A 135 4.43 -21.81 7.21
C ASN A 135 3.85 -20.64 8.01
N ALA A 136 3.85 -20.75 9.34
CA ALA A 136 3.37 -19.69 10.23
C ALA A 136 4.18 -18.39 10.08
N ASP A 137 5.48 -18.48 9.84
CA ASP A 137 6.37 -17.31 9.64
C ASP A 137 6.12 -16.58 8.31
N GLU A 138 5.36 -17.19 7.40
CA GLU A 138 4.93 -16.57 6.16
C GLU A 138 3.65 -15.77 6.33
N THR A 139 3.07 -15.69 7.53
CA THR A 139 1.85 -14.91 7.77
C THR A 139 2.07 -13.40 7.75
N GLY A 140 3.30 -12.93 7.97
CA GLY A 140 3.61 -11.49 7.90
C GLY A 140 4.83 -11.11 8.75
N PRO A 141 5.20 -9.82 8.78
CA PRO A 141 4.51 -8.68 8.14
C PRO A 141 4.91 -8.48 6.68
N TYR A 142 3.92 -8.26 5.82
CA TYR A 142 4.11 -7.88 4.42
C TYR A 142 4.15 -6.37 4.23
N LYS A 143 5.06 -5.88 3.38
CA LYS A 143 5.11 -4.48 2.95
C LYS A 143 5.25 -4.38 1.44
N CYS A 144 4.54 -3.43 0.85
CA CYS A 144 4.75 -3.06 -0.54
C CYS A 144 5.53 -1.76 -0.63
N LYS A 145 6.56 -1.75 -1.47
CA LYS A 145 7.35 -0.56 -1.80
C LYS A 145 7.03 -0.09 -3.20
N THR A 146 6.73 1.19 -3.34
CA THR A 146 6.70 1.86 -4.65
C THR A 146 7.99 2.63 -4.87
N ASN A 147 8.48 2.61 -6.09
CA ASN A 147 9.66 3.37 -6.51
C ASN A 147 9.46 3.92 -7.93
N ASP A 148 9.64 5.22 -8.09
CA ASP A 148 9.56 5.94 -9.36
C ASP A 148 10.56 7.11 -9.40
N SER A 149 10.43 8.00 -10.39
CA SER A 149 11.29 9.20 -10.52
C SER A 149 11.15 10.21 -9.39
N SER A 150 10.02 10.21 -8.68
CA SER A 150 9.77 11.10 -7.54
C SER A 150 10.30 10.53 -6.22
N GLY A 151 10.53 9.21 -6.13
CA GLY A 151 11.20 8.59 -4.98
C GLY A 151 10.59 7.25 -4.58
N GLN A 152 10.75 6.90 -3.30
CA GLN A 152 10.34 5.60 -2.74
C GLN A 152 9.44 5.77 -1.52
N LYS A 153 8.37 4.98 -1.44
CA LYS A 153 7.48 4.90 -0.27
C LYS A 153 7.04 3.47 0.00
N TYR A 154 6.85 3.17 1.27
CA TYR A 154 6.34 1.88 1.75
C TYR A 154 4.88 1.98 2.17
N SER A 155 4.15 0.88 2.02
CA SER A 155 2.83 0.71 2.60
C SER A 155 2.93 0.48 4.10
N GLN A 156 1.77 0.53 4.76
CA GLN A 156 1.61 -0.07 6.07
C GLN A 156 1.78 -1.60 5.99
N ASP A 157 2.03 -2.20 7.14
CA ASP A 157 2.25 -3.63 7.28
C ASP A 157 0.93 -4.38 7.16
N PHE A 158 0.96 -5.48 6.42
CA PHE A 158 -0.17 -6.39 6.29
C PHE A 158 0.20 -7.75 6.87
N ASN A 159 -0.66 -8.31 7.72
CA ASN A 159 -0.46 -9.62 8.31
C ASN A 159 -1.69 -10.49 8.04
N PHE A 160 -1.46 -11.72 7.65
CA PHE A 160 -2.47 -12.76 7.71
C PHE A 160 -2.58 -13.33 9.12
N THR A 161 -3.74 -13.87 9.44
CA THR A 161 -4.01 -14.65 10.65
C THR A 161 -4.34 -16.07 10.23
N ILE A 162 -3.80 -17.06 10.92
CA ILE A 162 -4.17 -18.45 10.63
C ILE A 162 -5.60 -18.70 11.11
N ALA A 163 -6.43 -19.30 10.24
CA ALA A 163 -7.75 -19.78 10.63
C ALA A 163 -7.58 -20.77 11.77
N LYS A 164 -8.17 -20.46 12.94
CA LYS A 164 -8.27 -21.47 13.99
C LYS A 164 -9.16 -22.59 13.44
N ALA A 165 -8.66 -23.83 13.47
CA ALA A 165 -9.54 -24.97 13.31
C ALA A 165 -10.68 -24.79 14.32
N GLY A 166 -11.93 -24.86 13.85
CA GLY A 166 -13.05 -24.94 14.78
C GLY A 166 -12.73 -26.04 15.78
N GLN A 167 -12.86 -25.75 17.08
CA GLN A 167 -12.89 -26.82 18.08
C GLN A 167 -13.80 -27.91 17.52
N PRO A 168 -13.36 -29.18 17.46
CA PRO A 168 -14.32 -30.25 17.27
C PRO A 168 -15.39 -30.02 18.32
N GLN A 169 -16.64 -29.77 17.90
CA GLN A 169 -17.74 -29.82 18.84
C GLN A 169 -17.65 -31.23 19.42
N GLU A 170 -17.28 -31.30 20.69
CA GLU A 170 -17.33 -32.53 21.46
C GLU A 170 -18.77 -33.00 21.34
N LEU A 171 -19.00 -34.07 20.58
CA LEU A 171 -20.32 -34.66 20.45
C LEU A 171 -20.63 -35.25 21.82
N HIS A 172 -21.26 -34.46 22.69
CA HIS A 172 -21.80 -34.93 23.95
C HIS A 172 -22.93 -35.89 23.59
N TYR A 173 -22.60 -37.17 23.42
CA TYR A 173 -23.60 -38.20 23.28
C TYR A 173 -24.22 -38.41 24.67
N ALA A 174 -25.52 -38.15 24.78
CA ALA A 174 -26.27 -38.56 25.95
C ALA A 174 -26.42 -40.08 25.90
N THR A 175 -25.89 -40.78 26.92
CA THR A 175 -26.19 -42.20 27.10
C THR A 175 -27.66 -42.31 27.51
N PRO A 176 -28.54 -42.99 26.75
CA PRO A 176 -29.92 -43.17 27.18
C PRO A 176 -29.94 -44.04 28.43
N VAL A 177 -30.43 -43.48 29.53
CA VAL A 177 -30.67 -44.22 30.77
C VAL A 177 -32.00 -44.95 30.60
N PHE A 178 -31.94 -46.25 30.32
CA PHE A 178 -33.11 -47.11 30.40
C PHE A 178 -33.42 -47.37 31.87
N LYS A 179 -34.61 -46.95 32.32
CA LYS A 179 -35.15 -47.40 33.60
C LYS A 179 -35.61 -48.84 33.42
N GLU A 180 -35.02 -49.76 34.18
CA GLU A 180 -35.54 -51.11 34.29
C GLU A 180 -36.96 -51.03 34.86
N VAL A 181 -37.93 -51.41 34.04
CA VAL A 181 -39.31 -51.60 34.49
C VAL A 181 -39.37 -53.00 35.08
N VAL A 182 -39.68 -53.08 36.38
CA VAL A 182 -39.89 -54.33 37.09
C VAL A 182 -40.95 -55.15 36.35
N PRO A 183 -40.66 -56.40 35.93
CA PRO A 183 -41.66 -57.24 35.29
C PRO A 183 -42.82 -57.49 36.26
N ARG A 184 -44.04 -57.15 35.83
CA ARG A 184 -45.26 -57.62 36.49
C ARG A 184 -45.48 -59.06 36.03
N GLU A 185 -45.42 -60.00 36.97
CA GLU A 185 -45.82 -61.39 36.73
C GLU A 185 -47.26 -61.44 36.22
N GLN A 186 -47.47 -62.13 35.10
CA GLN A 186 -48.73 -62.80 34.82
C GLN A 186 -48.44 -64.15 34.17
N GLU A 187 -48.90 -65.19 34.85
CA GLU A 187 -48.76 -66.59 34.49
C GLU A 187 -49.50 -66.93 33.19
N GLY A 188 -48.86 -67.79 32.40
CA GLY A 188 -49.51 -68.88 31.65
C GLY A 188 -50.29 -68.51 30.39
N HIS A 189 -49.78 -68.90 29.21
CA HIS A 189 -50.28 -70.05 28.45
C HIS A 189 -49.66 -70.08 27.03
N ALA A 190 -49.45 -71.28 26.51
CA ALA A 190 -48.70 -71.60 25.30
C ALA A 190 -49.33 -71.02 24.01
N GLY A 191 -48.50 -70.54 23.07
CA GLY A 191 -48.96 -70.15 21.74
C GLY A 191 -47.89 -69.53 20.84
N ASN A 192 -47.59 -70.21 19.75
CA ASN A 192 -46.61 -69.92 18.71
C ASN A 192 -46.98 -68.70 17.82
N LYS A 193 -46.11 -67.67 17.66
CA LYS A 193 -45.92 -66.94 16.38
C LYS A 193 -44.77 -65.91 16.42
N THR A 194 -44.05 -65.87 15.30
CA THR A 194 -43.02 -64.93 14.85
C THR A 194 -43.49 -63.47 14.80
N ASP A 195 -42.59 -62.52 15.10
CA ASP A 195 -42.52 -61.26 14.34
C ASP A 195 -41.11 -60.66 14.40
N TYR A 196 -40.50 -60.56 13.22
CA TYR A 196 -39.27 -59.80 12.98
C TYR A 196 -39.65 -58.35 12.71
N VAL A 197 -39.08 -57.41 13.46
CA VAL A 197 -39.19 -55.98 13.13
C VAL A 197 -37.80 -55.46 12.75
N TYR A 198 -37.57 -55.33 11.44
CA TYR A 198 -36.46 -54.58 10.88
C TYR A 198 -36.93 -53.15 10.58
N SER A 199 -36.15 -52.15 10.99
CA SER A 199 -36.28 -50.76 10.53
C SER A 199 -34.95 -50.31 9.92
N ASN A 200 -34.95 -50.12 8.59
CA ASN A 200 -33.81 -49.68 7.79
C ASN A 200 -33.52 -48.19 8.00
N LEU A 201 -32.24 -47.82 8.10
CA LEU A 201 -31.78 -46.43 7.90
C LEU A 201 -31.53 -46.17 6.41
N THR A 202 -32.24 -45.21 5.84
CA THR A 202 -31.91 -44.56 4.56
C THR A 202 -30.83 -43.50 4.78
N TYR A 203 -29.79 -43.53 3.94
CA TYR A 203 -28.66 -42.58 3.92
C TYR A 203 -29.06 -41.20 3.41
#